data_AF-A0A527GLW7-F1
#
_entry.id   AF-A0A527GLW7-F1
#
_cell.length_a   1.000
_cell.length_b   1.000
_cell.length_c   1.000
_cell.angle_alpha   90.00
_cell.angle_beta   90.00
_cell.angle_gamma   90.00
#
_symmetry.space_group_name_H-M   'P 1'
#
loop_
_entity.id
_entity.type
_entity.pdbx_description
1 polymer ?
#
loop_
_entity_poly.entity_id
_entity_poly.type
_entity_poly.pdbx_seq_one_letter_code
_entity_poly.pdbx_strand_id
1 'polypeptide(L)'
;MRILLSTYGSRGDVEPVVALGERLQALGAEVRVSVPGDEEFAALCARAGVELVPAFAPVREWVKEMTRRRASESPKDVAALISGQAAEILARQYDTLMAAAEGCDAVVACGLFPSCAAARLVAGQRHMRYILATFCPIWLPSAHNRPHEYPGHPLPAGVTDNRLLWETDIATKNALFGQAINSWRASLGLPAVENVRDYVYGDPVLLACDPALGPWLPSDLTDARQTGAWILDDERPLPDGLEAFLAAGPPPVYVGFGSIAVAKEAGRAAIEAVRAKGRRTVIARGWAELGLTDDRDDWFAVGDVNQQTLFRRVAAVMHHGGAGTTVAAARAGAPQLVVPQIGDQP
;
A
#
# COMPACT_ATOMS: atom_id res chain seq x y z
N MET A 1 -8.07 -6.12 -25.50
CA MET A 1 -8.62 -6.15 -24.14
C MET A 1 -8.10 -4.93 -23.42
N ARG A 2 -8.98 -4.15 -22.79
CA ARG A 2 -8.61 -2.96 -22.02
C ARG A 2 -8.85 -3.20 -20.54
N ILE A 3 -7.84 -2.95 -19.72
CA ILE A 3 -7.86 -3.20 -18.28
C ILE A 3 -7.67 -1.88 -17.55
N LEU A 4 -8.57 -1.59 -16.61
CA LEU A 4 -8.42 -0.52 -15.64
C LEU A 4 -7.72 -1.08 -14.40
N LEU A 5 -6.62 -0.49 -13.98
CA LEU A 5 -6.00 -0.77 -12.69
C LEU A 5 -6.33 0.39 -11.76
N SER A 6 -6.93 0.10 -10.60
CA SER A 6 -7.40 1.12 -9.67
C SER A 6 -6.79 0.91 -8.30
N THR A 7 -6.20 1.96 -7.73
CA THR A 7 -5.83 2.00 -6.33
C THR A 7 -5.93 3.40 -5.78
N TYR A 8 -6.25 3.51 -4.50
CA TYR A 8 -6.12 4.76 -3.77
C TYR A 8 -5.40 4.45 -2.46
N GLY A 9 -4.14 4.90 -2.36
CA GLY A 9 -3.22 4.48 -1.33
C GLY A 9 -1.84 5.08 -1.54
N SER A 10 -0.90 4.70 -0.68
CA SER A 10 0.45 5.26 -0.68
C SER A 10 1.32 4.69 -1.82
N ARG A 11 2.62 5.03 -1.85
CA ARG A 11 3.56 4.45 -2.82
C ARG A 11 3.55 2.91 -2.81
N GLY A 12 3.37 2.30 -1.64
CA GLY A 12 3.28 0.84 -1.50
C GLY A 12 2.07 0.22 -2.19
N ASP A 13 1.00 0.99 -2.40
CA ASP A 13 -0.18 0.55 -3.15
C ASP A 13 -0.07 0.85 -4.65
N VAL A 14 0.59 1.95 -5.01
CA VAL A 14 0.68 2.45 -6.39
C VAL A 14 1.75 1.73 -7.20
N GLU A 15 2.95 1.53 -6.64
CA GLU A 15 4.08 0.97 -7.39
C GLU A 15 3.83 -0.46 -7.91
N PRO A 16 3.26 -1.40 -7.11
CA PRO A 16 2.90 -2.71 -7.62
C PRO A 16 1.85 -2.65 -8.74
N VAL A 17 0.90 -1.72 -8.66
CA VAL A 17 -0.15 -1.54 -9.68
C VAL A 17 0.43 -1.04 -10.99
N VAL A 18 1.37 -0.09 -10.92
CA VAL A 18 2.09 0.39 -12.11
C VAL A 18 2.95 -0.72 -12.72
N ALA A 19 3.63 -1.52 -11.90
CA ALA A 19 4.38 -2.69 -12.37
C ALA A 19 3.50 -3.70 -13.13
N LEU A 20 2.31 -3.99 -12.59
CA LEU A 20 1.33 -4.84 -13.28
C LEU A 20 0.91 -4.20 -14.60
N GLY A 21 0.69 -2.88 -14.63
CA GLY A 21 0.30 -2.15 -15.83
C GLY A 21 1.32 -2.24 -16.96
N GLU A 22 2.59 -2.01 -16.66
CA GLU A 22 3.71 -2.19 -17.60
C GLU A 22 3.70 -3.62 -18.15
N ARG A 23 3.58 -4.62 -17.27
CA ARG A 23 3.62 -6.02 -17.70
C ARG A 23 2.42 -6.41 -18.56
N LEU A 24 1.24 -5.90 -18.26
CA LEU A 24 0.03 -6.12 -19.07
C LEU A 24 0.14 -5.46 -20.45
N GLN A 25 0.70 -4.25 -20.53
CA GLN A 25 0.98 -3.59 -21.81
C GLN A 25 1.98 -4.39 -22.65
N ALA A 26 3.06 -4.90 -22.03
CA ALA A 26 4.04 -5.76 -22.71
C ALA A 26 3.42 -7.07 -23.25
N LEU A 27 2.27 -7.49 -22.70
CA LEU A 27 1.49 -8.63 -23.18
C LEU A 27 0.38 -8.24 -24.19
N GLY A 28 0.32 -6.97 -24.60
CA GLY A 28 -0.60 -6.46 -25.62
C GLY A 28 -1.96 -5.99 -25.10
N ALA A 29 -2.13 -5.82 -23.79
CA ALA A 29 -3.34 -5.19 -23.23
C ALA A 29 -3.27 -3.66 -23.32
N GLU A 30 -4.42 -3.01 -23.53
CA GLU A 30 -4.54 -1.58 -23.28
C GLU A 30 -4.74 -1.36 -21.78
N VAL A 31 -3.94 -0.51 -21.15
CA VAL A 31 -3.98 -0.33 -19.69
C VAL A 31 -4.16 1.13 -19.33
N ARG A 32 -5.11 1.38 -18.42
CA ARG A 32 -5.27 2.64 -17.70
C ARG A 32 -5.00 2.43 -16.23
N VAL A 33 -4.29 3.36 -15.60
CA VAL A 33 -3.94 3.30 -14.19
C VAL A 33 -4.58 4.48 -13.46
N SER A 34 -5.53 4.17 -12.60
CA SER A 34 -6.18 5.11 -11.69
C SER A 34 -5.53 5.07 -10.32
N VAL A 35 -4.72 6.09 -10.04
CA VAL A 35 -3.93 6.25 -8.79
C VAL A 35 -4.10 7.67 -8.24
N PRO A 36 -3.76 7.95 -6.97
CA PRO A 36 -3.84 9.31 -6.42
C PRO A 36 -3.11 10.36 -7.26
N GLY A 37 -3.56 11.60 -7.19
CA GLY A 37 -3.10 12.70 -8.05
C GLY A 37 -1.74 13.31 -7.69
N ASP A 38 -0.90 12.61 -6.93
CA ASP A 38 0.42 13.09 -6.51
C ASP A 38 1.41 13.10 -7.69
N GLU A 39 2.25 14.13 -7.79
CA GLU A 39 3.25 14.26 -8.86
C GLU A 39 4.22 13.07 -8.92
N GLU A 40 4.55 12.46 -7.77
CA GLU A 40 5.40 11.27 -7.71
C GLU A 40 4.77 10.06 -8.43
N PHE A 41 3.45 9.97 -8.47
CA PHE A 41 2.73 8.89 -9.15
C PHE A 41 2.57 9.18 -10.64
N ALA A 42 2.44 10.45 -11.03
CA ALA A 42 2.53 10.84 -12.43
C ALA A 42 3.91 10.53 -13.02
N ALA A 43 4.99 10.84 -12.29
CA ALA A 43 6.36 10.50 -12.71
C ALA A 43 6.58 8.98 -12.78
N LEU A 44 6.01 8.21 -11.85
CA LEU A 44 6.06 6.75 -11.84
C LEU A 44 5.29 6.15 -13.04
N CYS A 45 4.08 6.61 -13.33
CA CYS A 45 3.29 6.13 -14.48
C CYS A 45 3.98 6.47 -15.80
N ALA A 46 4.50 7.70 -15.94
CA ALA A 46 5.23 8.13 -17.12
C ALA A 46 6.48 7.26 -17.37
N ARG A 47 7.21 6.90 -16.31
CA ARG A 47 8.37 6.00 -16.40
C ARG A 47 7.99 4.61 -16.90
N ALA A 48 6.86 4.08 -16.43
CA ALA A 48 6.37 2.76 -16.83
C ALA A 48 5.62 2.77 -18.17
N GLY A 49 5.42 3.93 -18.80
CA GLY A 49 4.69 4.05 -20.07
C GLY A 49 3.18 3.77 -19.97
N VAL A 50 2.60 3.85 -18.77
CA VAL A 50 1.17 3.56 -18.54
C VAL A 50 0.34 4.85 -18.55
N GLU A 51 -0.88 4.78 -19.09
CA GLU A 51 -1.82 5.90 -19.09
C GLU A 51 -2.31 6.19 -17.67
N LEU A 52 -1.95 7.36 -17.12
CA LEU A 52 -2.47 7.84 -15.84
C LEU A 52 -3.87 8.42 -16.01
N VAL A 53 -4.82 7.94 -15.21
CA VAL A 53 -6.11 8.57 -14.97
C VAL A 53 -6.17 8.99 -13.50
N PRO A 54 -5.93 10.25 -13.14
CA PRO A 54 -5.86 10.63 -11.73
C PRO A 54 -7.15 10.25 -10.98
N ALA A 55 -6.98 9.67 -9.79
CA ALA A 55 -8.05 9.51 -8.83
C ALA A 55 -8.47 10.88 -8.27
N PHE A 56 -9.27 10.89 -7.21
CA PHE A 56 -9.96 12.12 -6.78
C PHE A 56 -9.10 13.13 -6.00
N ALA A 57 -7.98 12.73 -5.41
CA ALA A 57 -7.12 13.61 -4.60
C ALA A 57 -5.69 13.07 -4.48
N PRO A 58 -4.72 13.94 -4.15
CA PRO A 58 -3.41 13.52 -3.68
C PRO A 58 -3.51 12.79 -2.32
N VAL A 59 -2.87 11.63 -2.21
CA VAL A 59 -2.91 10.79 -1.00
C VAL A 59 -2.01 11.35 0.09
N ARG A 60 -0.92 12.05 -0.25
CA ARG A 60 0.02 12.57 0.75
C ARG A 60 -0.65 13.57 1.69
N GLU A 61 -1.42 14.51 1.12
CA GLU A 61 -2.16 15.50 1.90
C GLU A 61 -3.31 14.84 2.68
N TRP A 62 -3.97 13.85 2.09
CA TRP A 62 -4.98 13.06 2.81
C TRP A 62 -4.37 12.34 4.02
N VAL A 63 -3.23 11.66 3.87
CA VAL A 63 -2.55 10.97 5.00
C VAL A 63 -2.15 11.96 6.09
N LYS A 64 -1.56 13.11 5.73
CA LYS A 64 -1.19 14.16 6.70
C LYS A 64 -2.39 14.63 7.53
N GLU A 65 -3.49 14.97 6.85
CA GLU A 65 -4.72 15.40 7.50
C GLU A 65 -5.26 14.31 8.42
N MET A 66 -5.18 13.06 7.99
CA MET A 66 -5.67 11.93 8.76
C MET A 66 -4.83 11.58 9.97
N THR A 67 -3.51 11.66 9.87
CA THR A 67 -2.62 11.55 11.03
C THR A 67 -2.94 12.64 12.05
N ARG A 68 -3.14 13.89 11.60
CA ARG A 68 -3.49 15.02 12.48
C ARG A 68 -4.80 14.79 13.21
N ARG A 69 -5.84 14.38 12.48
CA ARG A 69 -7.16 14.10 13.08
C ARG A 69 -7.11 12.95 14.08
N ARG A 70 -6.35 11.89 13.80
CA ARG A 70 -6.25 10.72 14.71
C ARG A 70 -5.44 10.99 15.97
N ALA A 71 -4.50 11.92 15.95
CA ALA A 71 -3.58 12.16 17.06
C ALA A 71 -4.27 12.60 18.37
N SER A 72 -5.49 13.13 18.30
CA SER A 72 -6.25 13.63 19.44
C SER A 72 -7.46 12.79 19.82
N GLU A 73 -7.66 11.63 19.18
CA GLU A 73 -8.94 10.91 19.21
C GLU A 73 -8.84 9.58 19.97
N SER A 74 -9.93 9.19 20.63
CA SER A 74 -10.03 7.86 21.23
C SER A 74 -10.19 6.78 20.13
N PRO A 75 -9.92 5.50 20.41
CA PRO A 75 -10.11 4.44 19.41
C PRO A 75 -11.52 4.37 18.80
N LYS A 76 -12.57 4.73 19.57
CA LYS A 76 -13.95 4.77 19.08
C LYS A 76 -14.18 5.93 18.10
N ASP A 77 -13.60 7.08 18.40
CA ASP A 77 -13.70 8.26 17.53
C ASP A 77 -12.92 8.04 16.24
N VAL A 78 -11.80 7.31 16.29
CA VAL A 78 -11.08 6.85 15.10
C VAL A 78 -11.92 5.89 14.25
N ALA A 79 -12.72 4.99 14.86
CA ALA A 79 -13.62 4.11 14.11
C ALA A 79 -14.71 4.91 13.38
N ALA A 80 -15.36 5.86 14.06
CA ALA A 80 -16.36 6.74 13.45
C ALA A 80 -15.76 7.59 12.32
N LEU A 81 -14.53 8.06 12.52
CA LEU A 81 -13.76 8.75 11.49
C LEU A 81 -13.52 7.86 10.27
N ILE A 82 -13.09 6.61 10.45
CA ILE A 82 -12.90 5.64 9.36
C ILE A 82 -14.22 5.45 8.57
N SER A 83 -15.35 5.30 9.26
CA SER A 83 -16.66 5.15 8.60
C SER A 83 -17.04 6.39 7.77
N GLY A 84 -16.84 7.60 8.32
CA GLY A 84 -17.12 8.85 7.60
C GLY A 84 -16.25 9.01 6.35
N GLN A 85 -14.97 8.66 6.46
CA GLN A 85 -14.04 8.67 5.33
C GLN A 85 -14.38 7.62 4.28
N ALA A 86 -14.87 6.46 4.69
CA ALA A 86 -15.24 5.41 3.75
C ALA A 86 -16.35 5.87 2.80
N ALA A 87 -17.34 6.63 3.30
CA ALA A 87 -18.39 7.20 2.46
C ALA A 87 -17.82 8.22 1.46
N GLU A 88 -16.92 9.11 1.91
CA GLU A 88 -16.29 10.10 1.04
C GLU A 88 -15.42 9.44 -0.05
N ILE A 89 -14.53 8.52 0.34
CA ILE A 89 -13.65 7.79 -0.59
C ILE A 89 -14.48 7.03 -1.60
N LEU A 90 -15.50 6.30 -1.15
CA LEU A 90 -16.34 5.51 -2.03
C LEU A 90 -17.02 6.40 -3.09
N ALA A 91 -17.65 7.50 -2.68
CA ALA A 91 -18.32 8.41 -3.60
C ALA A 91 -17.36 9.02 -4.63
N ARG A 92 -16.24 9.59 -4.16
CA ARG A 92 -15.28 10.28 -5.04
C ARG A 92 -14.56 9.30 -5.98
N GLN A 93 -14.22 8.11 -5.49
CA GLN A 93 -13.60 7.06 -6.29
C GLN A 93 -14.61 6.51 -7.31
N TYR A 94 -15.87 6.34 -6.95
CA TYR A 94 -16.91 5.87 -7.87
C TYR A 94 -17.06 6.79 -9.07
N ASP A 95 -17.21 8.10 -8.86
CA ASP A 95 -17.35 9.08 -9.94
C ASP A 95 -16.14 9.07 -10.88
N THR A 96 -14.95 9.04 -10.31
CA THR A 96 -13.70 9.00 -11.08
C THR A 96 -13.58 7.73 -11.91
N LEU A 97 -13.84 6.57 -11.29
CA LEU A 97 -13.73 5.27 -11.95
C LEU A 97 -14.83 5.06 -12.98
N MET A 98 -16.02 5.62 -12.80
CA MET A 98 -17.08 5.55 -13.80
C MET A 98 -16.64 6.13 -15.14
N ALA A 99 -15.89 7.23 -15.14
CA ALA A 99 -15.29 7.79 -16.36
C ALA A 99 -14.12 6.94 -16.86
N ALA A 100 -13.18 6.58 -15.96
CA ALA A 100 -11.98 5.81 -16.32
C ALA A 100 -12.29 4.43 -16.94
N ALA A 101 -13.39 3.82 -16.53
CA ALA A 101 -13.87 2.52 -16.96
C ALA A 101 -14.43 2.48 -18.39
N GLU A 102 -14.53 3.62 -19.09
CA GLU A 102 -15.10 3.64 -20.43
C GLU A 102 -14.31 2.78 -21.43
N GLY A 103 -14.99 1.76 -21.97
CA GLY A 103 -14.43 0.79 -22.91
C GLY A 103 -13.49 -0.23 -22.27
N CYS A 104 -13.43 -0.33 -20.94
CA CYS A 104 -12.65 -1.34 -20.23
C CYS A 104 -13.43 -2.67 -20.12
N ASP A 105 -12.72 -3.80 -20.22
CA ASP A 105 -13.28 -5.15 -20.08
C ASP A 105 -13.17 -5.67 -18.63
N ALA A 106 -12.16 -5.19 -17.90
CA ALA A 106 -11.86 -5.62 -16.54
C ALA A 106 -11.31 -4.47 -15.69
N VAL A 107 -11.48 -4.59 -14.36
CA VAL A 107 -10.82 -3.75 -13.36
C VAL A 107 -10.09 -4.61 -12.34
N VAL A 108 -8.83 -4.28 -12.07
CA VAL A 108 -8.06 -4.81 -10.93
C VAL A 108 -8.00 -3.72 -9.87
N ALA A 109 -8.57 -3.98 -8.69
CA ALA A 109 -8.65 -3.02 -7.61
C ALA A 109 -7.73 -3.40 -6.44
N CYS A 110 -7.00 -2.43 -5.90
CA CYS A 110 -6.08 -2.58 -4.77
C CYS A 110 -6.24 -1.42 -3.77
N GLY A 111 -5.59 -1.55 -2.60
CA GLY A 111 -5.47 -0.48 -1.62
C GLY A 111 -6.64 -0.42 -0.64
N LEU A 112 -7.11 0.78 -0.32
CA LEU A 112 -8.14 0.99 0.71
C LEU A 112 -9.45 0.26 0.37
N PHE A 113 -10.00 -0.45 1.36
CA PHE A 113 -11.27 -1.18 1.23
C PHE A 113 -12.43 -0.38 0.59
N PRO A 114 -12.74 0.86 1.00
CA PRO A 114 -13.78 1.67 0.33
C PRO A 114 -13.47 2.02 -1.12
N SER A 115 -12.18 2.15 -1.50
CA SER A 115 -11.77 2.36 -2.89
C SER A 115 -12.03 1.11 -3.75
N CYS A 116 -11.71 -0.07 -3.23
CA CYS A 116 -12.05 -1.34 -3.87
C CYS A 116 -13.58 -1.54 -3.98
N ALA A 117 -14.34 -1.11 -2.97
CA ALA A 117 -15.80 -1.16 -3.01
C ALA A 117 -16.39 -0.30 -4.14
N ALA A 118 -15.83 0.91 -4.35
CA ALA A 118 -16.20 1.75 -5.48
C ALA A 118 -15.88 1.07 -6.82
N ALA A 119 -14.68 0.51 -6.98
CA ALA A 119 -14.30 -0.23 -8.18
C ALA A 119 -15.23 -1.43 -8.47
N ARG A 120 -15.64 -2.16 -7.42
CA ARG A 120 -16.60 -3.26 -7.52
C ARG A 120 -17.97 -2.80 -8.01
N LEU A 121 -18.46 -1.67 -7.50
CA LEU A 121 -19.73 -1.06 -7.94
C LEU A 121 -19.66 -0.62 -9.40
N VAL A 122 -18.58 0.06 -9.80
CA VAL A 122 -18.35 0.47 -11.19
C VAL A 122 -18.29 -0.73 -12.12
N ALA A 123 -17.57 -1.78 -11.73
CA ALA A 123 -17.50 -3.01 -12.52
C ALA A 123 -18.88 -3.62 -12.78
N GLY A 124 -19.75 -3.65 -11.76
CA GLY A 124 -21.12 -4.13 -11.90
C GLY A 124 -21.95 -3.28 -12.88
N GLN A 125 -21.88 -1.95 -12.75
CA GLN A 125 -22.61 -1.01 -13.61
C GLN A 125 -22.13 -1.02 -15.07
N ARG A 126 -20.85 -1.33 -15.29
CA ARG A 126 -20.22 -1.38 -16.62
C ARG A 126 -20.11 -2.80 -17.19
N HIS A 127 -20.63 -3.81 -16.49
CA HIS A 127 -20.51 -5.23 -16.85
C HIS A 127 -19.06 -5.71 -17.06
N MET A 128 -18.13 -5.17 -16.27
CA MET A 128 -16.71 -5.52 -16.31
C MET A 128 -16.40 -6.68 -15.38
N ARG A 129 -15.35 -7.43 -15.70
CA ARG A 129 -14.75 -8.35 -14.74
C ARG A 129 -14.06 -7.57 -13.62
N TYR A 130 -14.40 -7.89 -12.37
CA TYR A 130 -13.73 -7.33 -11.20
C TYR A 130 -12.73 -8.34 -10.64
N ILE A 131 -11.56 -7.85 -10.24
CA ILE A 131 -10.50 -8.62 -9.60
C ILE A 131 -10.00 -7.80 -8.41
N LEU A 132 -10.02 -8.38 -7.21
CA LEU A 132 -9.33 -7.78 -6.07
C LEU A 132 -7.86 -8.23 -6.07
N ALA A 133 -6.94 -7.35 -5.73
CA ALA A 133 -5.59 -7.73 -5.35
C ALA A 133 -5.16 -7.13 -4.00
N THR A 134 -4.41 -7.91 -3.21
CA THR A 134 -3.82 -7.49 -1.93
C THR A 134 -2.32 -7.77 -1.92
N PHE A 135 -1.58 -7.04 -1.08
CA PHE A 135 -0.11 -7.14 -1.02
C PHE A 135 0.41 -7.94 0.18
N CYS A 136 -0.47 -8.35 1.09
CA CYS A 136 -0.12 -9.09 2.30
C CYS A 136 -1.19 -10.14 2.66
N PRO A 137 -0.81 -11.36 3.09
CA PRO A 137 -1.74 -12.42 3.48
C PRO A 137 -2.74 -12.04 4.58
N ILE A 138 -2.39 -11.11 5.48
CA ILE A 138 -3.23 -10.74 6.64
C ILE A 138 -4.56 -10.10 6.25
N TRP A 139 -4.68 -9.66 4.98
CA TRP A 139 -5.89 -9.05 4.44
C TRP A 139 -6.91 -10.07 3.94
N LEU A 140 -6.52 -11.35 3.84
CA LEU A 140 -7.31 -12.40 3.20
C LEU A 140 -7.81 -13.46 4.19
N PRO A 141 -9.12 -13.79 4.19
CA PRO A 141 -9.70 -14.80 5.03
C PRO A 141 -8.99 -16.14 4.89
N SER A 142 -8.55 -16.67 6.03
CA SER A 142 -7.72 -17.86 6.08
C SER A 142 -7.94 -18.64 7.36
N ALA A 143 -8.02 -19.97 7.25
CA ALA A 143 -7.95 -20.84 8.41
C ALA A 143 -6.57 -20.79 9.11
N HIS A 144 -5.54 -20.25 8.44
CA HIS A 144 -4.15 -20.31 8.89
C HIS A 144 -3.61 -18.99 9.43
N ASN A 145 -4.18 -17.86 8.98
CA ASN A 145 -3.73 -16.53 9.35
C ASN A 145 -4.79 -15.77 10.15
N ARG A 146 -4.34 -14.98 11.13
CA ARG A 146 -5.19 -14.08 11.91
C ARG A 146 -5.51 -12.81 11.08
N PRO A 147 -6.74 -12.26 11.17
CA PRO A 147 -7.08 -10.99 10.52
C PRO A 147 -6.40 -9.80 11.21
N HIS A 148 -6.33 -8.68 10.48
CA HIS A 148 -5.89 -7.39 11.00
C HIS A 148 -6.94 -6.76 11.95
N GLU A 149 -6.49 -6.16 13.05
CA GLU A 149 -7.36 -5.45 13.99
C GLU A 149 -7.60 -4.01 13.56
N TYR A 150 -8.85 -3.56 13.59
CA TYR A 150 -9.19 -2.16 13.32
C TYR A 150 -9.28 -1.35 14.63
N PRO A 151 -8.92 -0.05 14.61
CA PRO A 151 -9.15 0.83 15.76
C PRO A 151 -10.62 0.78 16.21
N GLY A 152 -10.85 0.57 17.51
CA GLY A 152 -12.19 0.43 18.08
C GLY A 152 -12.85 -0.94 17.89
N HIS A 153 -12.20 -1.86 17.17
CA HIS A 153 -12.67 -3.22 16.87
C HIS A 153 -11.55 -4.25 17.11
N PRO A 154 -11.10 -4.44 18.37
CA PRO A 154 -10.11 -5.45 18.68
C PRO A 154 -10.69 -6.86 18.48
N LEU A 155 -9.83 -7.82 18.19
CA LEU A 155 -10.20 -9.21 18.14
C LEU A 155 -10.53 -9.74 19.56
N PRO A 156 -11.42 -10.73 19.68
CA PRO A 156 -11.80 -11.28 20.98
C PRO A 156 -10.59 -11.88 21.71
N ALA A 157 -10.36 -11.44 22.94
CA ALA A 157 -9.24 -11.92 23.76
C ALA A 157 -9.34 -13.43 24.02
N GLY A 158 -8.22 -14.14 23.90
CA GLY A 158 -8.14 -15.58 24.12
C GLY A 158 -8.66 -16.45 22.96
N VAL A 159 -9.24 -15.85 21.91
CA VAL A 159 -9.64 -16.59 20.70
C VAL A 159 -8.43 -16.80 19.78
N THR A 160 -8.13 -18.08 19.55
CA THR A 160 -7.02 -18.52 18.69
C THR A 160 -7.51 -19.18 17.40
N ASP A 161 -8.79 -19.55 17.31
CA ASP A 161 -9.39 -20.08 16.09
C ASP A 161 -9.55 -18.97 15.04
N ASN A 162 -8.73 -19.02 13.99
CA ASN A 162 -8.74 -18.05 12.91
C ASN A 162 -10.11 -17.92 12.23
N ARG A 163 -10.92 -18.99 12.17
CA ARG A 163 -12.24 -18.92 11.52
C ARG A 163 -13.18 -17.98 12.27
N LEU A 164 -13.23 -18.11 13.60
CA LEU A 164 -14.02 -17.22 14.46
C LEU A 164 -13.50 -15.77 14.42
N LEU A 165 -12.19 -15.60 14.30
CA LEU A 165 -11.59 -14.28 14.12
C LEU A 165 -12.01 -13.66 12.77
N TRP A 166 -12.05 -14.44 11.70
CA TRP A 166 -12.52 -13.98 10.38
C TRP A 166 -14.03 -13.75 10.33
N GLU A 167 -14.84 -14.41 11.16
CA GLU A 167 -16.25 -14.02 11.36
C GLU A 167 -16.35 -12.66 12.06
N THR A 168 -15.48 -12.39 13.05
CA THR A 168 -15.40 -11.07 13.70
C THR A 168 -14.98 -9.97 12.71
N ASP A 169 -14.10 -10.29 11.76
CA ASP A 169 -13.74 -9.38 10.68
C ASP A 169 -14.95 -9.04 9.78
N ILE A 170 -15.87 -9.98 9.48
CA ILE A 170 -17.13 -9.65 8.76
C ILE A 170 -17.91 -8.58 9.52
N ALA A 171 -18.13 -8.80 10.82
CA ALA A 171 -18.87 -7.86 11.67
C ALA A 171 -18.18 -6.48 11.70
N THR A 172 -16.84 -6.47 11.76
CA THR A 172 -16.03 -5.24 11.75
C THR A 172 -16.15 -4.50 10.43
N LYS A 173 -16.04 -5.19 9.29
CA LYS A 173 -16.20 -4.59 7.96
C LYS A 173 -17.61 -4.05 7.75
N ASN A 174 -18.63 -4.75 8.23
CA ASN A 174 -20.01 -4.28 8.18
C ASN A 174 -20.21 -3.03 9.06
N ALA A 175 -19.65 -3.01 10.27
CA ALA A 175 -19.75 -1.86 11.17
C ALA A 175 -19.06 -0.61 10.60
N LEU A 176 -17.87 -0.78 10.01
CA LEU A 176 -17.08 0.33 9.48
C LEU A 176 -17.56 0.81 8.11
N PHE A 177 -17.94 -0.11 7.21
CA PHE A 177 -18.12 0.18 5.79
C PHE A 177 -19.52 -0.15 5.27
N GLY A 178 -20.33 -0.89 6.04
CA GLY A 178 -21.62 -1.41 5.59
C GLY A 178 -22.62 -0.32 5.23
N GLN A 179 -22.72 0.74 6.06
CA GLN A 179 -23.61 1.87 5.77
C GLN A 179 -23.22 2.57 4.46
N ALA A 180 -21.94 2.94 4.30
CA ALA A 180 -21.46 3.62 3.10
C ALA A 180 -21.74 2.80 1.83
N ILE A 181 -21.42 1.51 1.85
CA ILE A 181 -21.60 0.62 0.70
C ILE A 181 -23.09 0.41 0.40
N ASN A 182 -23.91 0.10 1.41
CA ASN A 182 -25.33 -0.19 1.17
C ASN A 182 -26.15 1.06 0.82
N SER A 183 -25.79 2.25 1.33
CA SER A 183 -26.39 3.51 0.89
C SER A 183 -26.09 3.79 -0.59
N TRP A 184 -24.86 3.54 -1.06
CA TRP A 184 -24.51 3.69 -2.48
C TRP A 184 -25.16 2.63 -3.37
N ARG A 185 -25.28 1.39 -2.88
CA ARG A 185 -26.04 0.35 -3.59
C ARG A 185 -27.50 0.76 -3.75
N ALA A 186 -28.13 1.27 -2.69
CA ALA A 186 -29.50 1.74 -2.73
C ALA A 186 -29.71 2.91 -3.69
N SER A 187 -28.76 3.87 -3.75
CA SER A 187 -28.84 4.98 -4.73
C SER A 187 -28.74 4.52 -6.18
N LEU A 188 -28.13 3.36 -6.42
CA LEU A 188 -28.05 2.69 -7.73
C LEU A 188 -29.19 1.67 -7.97
N GLY A 189 -30.19 1.60 -7.07
CA GLY A 189 -31.29 0.64 -7.16
C GLY A 189 -30.90 -0.82 -6.90
N LEU A 190 -29.73 -1.07 -6.31
CA LEU A 190 -29.24 -2.39 -5.97
C LEU A 190 -29.67 -2.80 -4.54
N PRO A 191 -29.97 -4.08 -4.29
CA PRO A 191 -30.30 -4.56 -2.96
C PRO A 191 -29.09 -4.45 -2.01
N ALA A 192 -29.35 -4.27 -0.71
CA ALA A 192 -28.31 -4.30 0.31
C ALA A 192 -27.60 -5.67 0.33
N VAL A 193 -26.33 -5.66 0.75
CA VAL A 193 -25.55 -6.86 1.04
C VAL A 193 -25.31 -6.97 2.54
N GLU A 194 -25.48 -8.18 3.08
CA GLU A 194 -25.27 -8.46 4.52
C GLU A 194 -23.80 -8.63 4.86
N ASN A 195 -22.99 -9.12 3.92
CA ASN A 195 -21.55 -9.30 4.09
C ASN A 195 -20.83 -8.42 3.08
N VAL A 196 -20.49 -7.19 3.50
CA VAL A 196 -19.83 -6.24 2.61
C VAL A 196 -18.40 -6.66 2.29
N ARG A 197 -17.73 -7.42 3.16
CA ARG A 197 -16.38 -7.91 2.92
C ARG A 197 -16.33 -8.80 1.70
N ASP A 198 -17.13 -9.87 1.70
CA ASP A 198 -17.09 -10.87 0.64
C ASP A 198 -17.64 -10.29 -0.67
N TYR A 199 -18.58 -9.35 -0.59
CA TYR A 199 -19.02 -8.57 -1.76
C TYR A 199 -17.87 -7.79 -2.42
N VAL A 200 -17.06 -7.10 -1.61
CA VAL A 200 -15.91 -6.32 -2.11
C VAL A 200 -14.76 -7.21 -2.54
N TYR A 201 -14.53 -8.34 -1.87
CA TYR A 201 -13.47 -9.26 -2.25
C TYR A 201 -13.77 -9.94 -3.57
N GLY A 202 -15.01 -10.41 -3.74
CA GLY A 202 -15.45 -11.06 -4.96
C GLY A 202 -14.60 -12.28 -5.33
N ASP A 203 -14.61 -12.63 -6.61
CA ASP A 203 -13.83 -13.71 -7.20
C ASP A 203 -13.52 -13.33 -8.66
N PRO A 204 -12.24 -13.33 -9.10
CA PRO A 204 -11.05 -13.82 -8.39
C PRO A 204 -10.36 -12.80 -7.47
N VAL A 205 -9.58 -13.34 -6.53
CA VAL A 205 -8.68 -12.59 -5.63
C VAL A 205 -7.22 -12.95 -5.93
N LEU A 206 -6.38 -11.93 -6.08
CA LEU A 206 -4.93 -12.07 -6.26
C LEU A 206 -4.21 -11.65 -4.97
N LEU A 207 -3.19 -12.44 -4.61
CA LEU A 207 -2.23 -12.07 -3.57
C LEU A 207 -0.90 -11.74 -4.24
N ALA A 208 -0.60 -10.45 -4.35
CA ALA A 208 0.61 -9.89 -4.92
C ALA A 208 1.73 -9.84 -3.86
N CYS A 209 2.04 -10.98 -3.27
CA CYS A 209 3.02 -11.14 -2.21
C CYS A 209 4.01 -12.26 -2.57
N ASP A 210 5.29 -12.05 -2.31
CA ASP A 210 6.33 -13.05 -2.52
C ASP A 210 6.09 -14.29 -1.62
N PRO A 211 6.09 -15.52 -2.17
CA PRO A 211 5.76 -16.72 -1.40
C PRO A 211 6.78 -17.09 -0.32
N ALA A 212 8.03 -16.61 -0.42
CA ALA A 212 9.03 -16.82 0.64
C ALA A 212 8.87 -15.81 1.78
N LEU A 213 8.43 -14.58 1.50
CA LEU A 213 8.23 -13.54 2.51
C LEU A 213 6.86 -13.60 3.19
N GLY A 214 5.82 -13.95 2.44
CA GLY A 214 4.44 -14.06 2.94
C GLY A 214 3.76 -15.30 2.36
N PRO A 215 4.08 -16.51 2.83
CA PRO A 215 3.54 -17.74 2.28
C PRO A 215 2.02 -17.79 2.41
N TRP A 216 1.33 -18.16 1.34
CA TRP A 216 -0.10 -18.42 1.35
C TRP A 216 -0.38 -19.92 1.40
N LEU A 217 -1.01 -20.35 2.50
CA LEU A 217 -1.56 -21.71 2.60
C LEU A 217 -3.00 -21.69 2.05
N PRO A 218 -3.36 -22.62 1.13
CA PRO A 218 -4.71 -22.69 0.59
C PRO A 218 -5.77 -22.72 1.70
N SER A 219 -6.83 -21.93 1.55
CA SER A 219 -7.94 -21.88 2.50
C SER A 219 -9.27 -21.91 1.77
N ASP A 220 -10.22 -22.65 2.35
CA ASP A 220 -11.63 -22.67 1.93
C ASP A 220 -12.39 -21.37 2.19
N LEU A 221 -11.83 -20.45 2.99
CA LEU A 221 -12.42 -19.13 3.25
C LEU A 221 -12.19 -18.14 2.11
N THR A 222 -11.14 -18.33 1.30
CA THR A 222 -10.83 -17.47 0.15
C THR A 222 -9.91 -18.23 -0.82
N ASP A 223 -10.35 -18.40 -2.06
CA ASP A 223 -9.53 -18.95 -3.15
C ASP A 223 -8.62 -17.87 -3.76
N ALA A 224 -7.61 -17.45 -2.99
CA ALA A 224 -6.66 -16.45 -3.44
C ALA A 224 -5.52 -17.08 -4.25
N ARG A 225 -5.18 -16.45 -5.38
CA ARG A 225 -4.03 -16.83 -6.21
C ARG A 225 -2.81 -16.01 -5.83
N GLN A 226 -1.82 -16.65 -5.20
CA GLN A 226 -0.55 -16.00 -4.91
C GLN A 226 0.31 -15.89 -6.18
N THR A 227 0.66 -14.65 -6.55
CA THR A 227 1.33 -14.34 -7.82
C THR A 227 2.81 -13.99 -7.67
N GLY A 228 3.29 -13.84 -6.44
CA GLY A 228 4.55 -13.13 -6.16
C GLY A 228 4.33 -11.61 -6.06
N ALA A 229 5.35 -10.88 -5.61
CA ALA A 229 5.28 -9.43 -5.55
C ALA A 229 5.33 -8.82 -6.96
N TRP A 230 4.48 -7.81 -7.23
CA TRP A 230 4.55 -7.06 -8.48
C TRP A 230 5.58 -5.95 -8.35
N ILE A 231 6.63 -6.04 -9.16
CA ILE A 231 7.83 -5.22 -9.03
C ILE A 231 8.11 -4.59 -10.37
N LEU A 232 8.23 -3.26 -10.38
CA LEU A 232 8.67 -2.49 -11.53
C LEU A 232 10.19 -2.52 -11.53
N ASP A 233 10.81 -2.93 -12.63
CA ASP A 233 12.27 -2.89 -12.75
C ASP A 233 12.74 -1.42 -12.74
N ASP A 234 13.76 -1.12 -11.92
CA ASP A 234 14.24 0.24 -11.75
C ASP A 234 15.67 0.38 -12.30
N GLU A 235 15.77 0.96 -13.49
CA GLU A 235 17.04 1.24 -14.18
C GLU A 235 17.54 2.67 -13.94
N ARG A 236 16.86 3.46 -13.09
CA ARG A 236 17.27 4.84 -12.83
C ARG A 236 18.67 4.87 -12.20
N PRO A 237 19.55 5.81 -12.61
CA PRO A 237 20.84 5.99 -11.94
C PRO A 237 20.62 6.44 -10.49
N LEU A 238 21.62 6.22 -9.65
CA LEU A 238 21.63 6.80 -8.31
C LEU A 238 21.75 8.35 -8.42
N PRO A 239 21.12 9.10 -7.51
CA PRO A 239 21.21 10.57 -7.50
C PRO A 239 22.64 11.09 -7.43
N ASP A 240 22.84 12.29 -7.97
CA ASP A 240 24.12 12.99 -7.95
C ASP A 240 24.71 13.05 -6.54
N GLY A 241 26.01 12.78 -6.43
CA GLY A 241 26.74 12.74 -5.16
C GLY A 241 26.57 11.43 -4.37
N LEU A 242 25.49 10.68 -4.54
CA LEU A 242 25.30 9.41 -3.81
C LEU A 242 26.35 8.38 -4.20
N GLU A 243 26.71 8.29 -5.48
CA GLU A 243 27.78 7.41 -5.96
C GLU A 243 29.13 7.71 -5.28
N ALA A 244 29.50 8.99 -5.23
CA ALA A 244 30.72 9.44 -4.58
C ALA A 244 30.68 9.15 -3.07
N PHE A 245 29.54 9.39 -2.42
CA PHE A 245 29.35 9.05 -1.01
C PHE A 245 29.53 7.55 -0.77
N LEU A 246 28.89 6.70 -1.57
CA LEU A 246 29.03 5.24 -1.43
C LEU A 246 30.49 4.80 -1.62
N ALA A 247 31.22 5.38 -2.58
CA ALA A 247 32.61 5.06 -2.86
C ALA A 247 33.61 5.57 -1.80
N ALA A 248 33.29 6.66 -1.10
CA ALA A 248 34.20 7.32 -0.16
C ALA A 248 34.47 6.57 1.16
N GLY A 249 33.88 5.39 1.37
CA GLY A 249 34.09 4.64 2.61
C GLY A 249 33.32 3.33 2.70
N PRO A 250 33.24 2.73 3.89
CA PRO A 250 32.53 1.47 4.11
C PRO A 250 31.02 1.57 3.78
N PRO A 251 30.35 0.47 3.40
CA PRO A 251 28.91 0.46 3.13
C PRO A 251 28.10 1.10 4.27
N PRO A 252 27.23 2.09 3.96
CA PRO A 252 26.41 2.77 4.96
C PRO A 252 25.20 1.91 5.37
N VAL A 253 24.48 2.33 6.40
CA VAL A 253 23.13 1.84 6.71
C VAL A 253 22.11 2.74 6.03
N TYR A 254 21.17 2.16 5.29
CA TYR A 254 20.01 2.92 4.79
C TYR A 254 18.97 3.06 5.89
N VAL A 255 18.36 4.24 6.02
CA VAL A 255 17.25 4.53 6.93
C VAL A 255 16.12 5.16 6.13
N GLY A 256 14.94 4.54 6.13
CA GLY A 256 13.78 5.11 5.43
C GLY A 256 12.44 4.53 5.87
N PHE A 257 11.52 5.42 6.24
CA PHE A 257 10.17 5.05 6.70
C PHE A 257 9.08 5.23 5.63
N GLY A 258 9.49 5.46 4.37
CA GLY A 258 8.59 5.51 3.22
C GLY A 258 7.51 6.60 3.33
N SER A 259 6.30 6.23 2.93
CA SER A 259 5.09 7.08 2.93
C SER A 259 4.39 7.14 4.29
N ILE A 260 5.12 6.93 5.39
CA ILE A 260 4.55 6.97 6.74
C ILE A 260 5.05 8.19 7.50
N ALA A 261 4.13 8.82 8.23
CA ALA A 261 4.46 9.85 9.18
C ALA A 261 5.17 9.21 10.39
N VAL A 262 6.43 9.56 10.60
CA VAL A 262 7.19 9.22 11.80
C VAL A 262 7.60 10.51 12.52
N ALA A 263 7.86 10.42 13.81
CA ALA A 263 8.36 11.54 14.59
C ALA A 263 9.68 12.07 13.99
N LYS A 264 9.89 13.40 13.95
CA LYS A 264 11.11 14.00 13.38
C LYS A 264 12.37 13.50 14.09
N GLU A 265 12.23 13.23 15.38
CA GLU A 265 13.28 12.69 16.24
C GLU A 265 13.73 11.29 15.82
N ALA A 266 12.89 10.53 15.10
CA ALA A 266 13.24 9.18 14.64
C ALA A 266 14.43 9.20 13.67
N GLY A 267 14.50 10.19 12.77
CA GLY A 267 15.64 10.34 11.85
C GLY A 267 16.94 10.62 12.59
N ARG A 268 16.89 11.53 13.58
CA ARG A 268 18.05 11.85 14.43
C ARG A 268 18.48 10.64 15.26
N ALA A 269 17.55 9.98 15.93
CA ALA A 269 17.82 8.80 16.75
C ALA A 269 18.42 7.66 15.93
N ALA A 270 17.92 7.45 14.70
CA ALA A 270 18.46 6.44 13.79
C ALA A 270 19.91 6.77 13.39
N ILE A 271 20.20 8.02 13.00
CA ILE A 271 21.57 8.43 12.65
C ILE A 271 22.51 8.31 13.85
N GLU A 272 22.10 8.75 15.04
CA GLU A 272 22.89 8.60 16.27
C GLU A 272 23.16 7.12 16.61
N ALA A 273 22.17 6.24 16.43
CA ALA A 273 22.34 4.80 16.63
C ALA A 273 23.29 4.17 15.62
N VAL A 274 23.23 4.56 14.34
CA VAL A 274 24.15 4.10 13.29
C VAL A 274 25.57 4.61 13.54
N ARG A 275 25.72 5.89 13.93
CA ARG A 275 27.00 6.49 14.34
C ARG A 275 27.64 5.75 15.51
N ALA A 276 26.85 5.37 16.52
CA ALA A 276 27.33 4.59 17.67
C ALA A 276 27.87 3.20 17.28
N LYS A 277 27.56 2.71 16.07
CA LYS A 277 28.12 1.47 15.49
C LYS A 277 29.26 1.72 14.51
N GLY A 278 29.77 2.95 14.40
CA GLY A 278 30.86 3.32 13.50
C GLY A 278 30.49 3.21 12.02
N ARG A 279 29.21 3.41 11.69
CA ARG A 279 28.70 3.31 10.32
C ARG A 279 28.21 4.67 9.82
N ARG A 280 28.25 4.82 8.50
CA ARG A 280 27.68 5.96 7.78
C ARG A 280 26.20 5.73 7.50
N THR A 281 25.42 6.78 7.25
CA THR A 281 23.98 6.68 7.01
C THR A 281 23.57 7.20 5.64
N VAL A 282 22.73 6.48 4.91
CA VAL A 282 21.93 7.07 3.81
C VAL A 282 20.50 7.20 4.33
N ILE A 283 20.00 8.43 4.47
CA ILE A 283 18.65 8.68 5.00
C ILE A 283 17.72 9.10 3.88
N ALA A 284 16.63 8.35 3.68
CA ALA A 284 15.55 8.77 2.82
C ALA A 284 14.71 9.81 3.56
N ARG A 285 14.59 11.01 2.96
CA ARG A 285 13.75 12.08 3.51
C ARG A 285 12.31 11.59 3.70
N GLY A 286 11.79 10.85 2.72
CA GLY A 286 10.42 10.31 2.75
C GLY A 286 9.37 11.40 2.97
N TRP A 287 8.16 11.01 3.36
CA TRP A 287 7.12 11.98 3.68
C TRP A 287 7.32 12.70 5.02
N ALA A 288 8.17 12.13 5.89
CA ALA A 288 8.53 12.70 7.19
C ALA A 288 9.67 13.74 7.13
N GLU A 289 10.22 14.01 5.94
CA GLU A 289 11.27 15.00 5.69
C GLU A 289 12.49 14.85 6.60
N LEU A 290 12.93 13.60 6.77
CA LEU A 290 14.02 13.25 7.68
C LEU A 290 15.37 13.80 7.21
N GLY A 291 16.18 14.25 8.16
CA GLY A 291 17.54 14.72 7.93
C GLY A 291 18.11 15.40 9.18
N LEU A 292 19.43 15.61 9.19
CA LEU A 292 20.09 16.47 10.17
C LEU A 292 20.41 17.84 9.56
N THR A 293 20.67 18.80 10.42
CA THR A 293 21.19 20.12 10.06
C THR A 293 22.69 20.23 10.35
N ASP A 294 23.39 19.09 10.58
CA ASP A 294 24.83 19.07 10.80
C ASP A 294 25.59 18.87 9.47
N ASP A 295 26.77 19.47 9.36
CA ASP A 295 27.60 19.44 8.14
C ASP A 295 28.56 18.23 8.11
N ARG A 296 28.21 17.14 8.80
CA ARG A 296 29.07 15.95 8.85
C ARG A 296 28.98 15.15 7.55
N ASP A 297 30.10 14.58 7.14
CA ASP A 297 30.26 13.77 5.92
C ASP A 297 29.91 12.28 6.12
N ASP A 298 29.41 11.91 7.30
CA ASP A 298 29.06 10.54 7.67
C ASP A 298 27.60 10.17 7.36
N TRP A 299 26.83 11.09 6.77
CA TRP A 299 25.49 10.82 6.30
C TRP A 299 25.17 11.51 4.97
N PHE A 300 24.20 10.96 4.24
CA PHE A 300 23.73 11.48 2.95
C PHE A 300 22.20 11.41 2.86
N ALA A 301 21.56 12.52 2.49
CA ALA A 301 20.10 12.57 2.32
C ALA A 301 19.69 12.23 0.89
N VAL A 302 18.68 11.36 0.74
CA VAL A 302 18.08 11.04 -0.56
C VAL A 302 16.59 11.33 -0.59
N GLY A 303 16.07 11.68 -1.78
CA GLY A 303 14.63 11.73 -2.06
C GLY A 303 14.12 10.37 -2.55
N ASP A 304 13.32 10.36 -3.61
CA ASP A 304 13.04 9.14 -4.39
C ASP A 304 14.36 8.65 -5.02
N VAL A 305 14.63 7.34 -4.90
CA VAL A 305 15.89 6.72 -5.27
C VAL A 305 15.65 5.29 -5.75
N ASN A 306 16.50 4.81 -6.64
CA ASN A 306 16.53 3.41 -7.05
C ASN A 306 16.97 2.52 -5.87
N GLN A 307 15.99 2.02 -5.11
CA GLN A 307 16.20 1.13 -3.97
C GLN A 307 16.79 -0.22 -4.40
N GLN A 308 16.45 -0.73 -5.59
CA GLN A 308 16.96 -2.00 -6.09
C GLN A 308 18.48 -1.96 -6.28
N THR A 309 19.00 -0.84 -6.75
CA THR A 309 20.45 -0.61 -6.90
C THR A 309 21.10 -0.22 -5.57
N LEU A 310 20.50 0.71 -4.82
CA LEU A 310 21.06 1.20 -3.56
C LEU A 310 21.20 0.09 -2.51
N PHE A 311 20.17 -0.76 -2.33
CA PHE A 311 20.16 -1.76 -1.26
C PHE A 311 21.21 -2.85 -1.43
N ARG A 312 21.73 -3.07 -2.64
CA ARG A 312 22.87 -3.98 -2.88
C ARG A 312 24.21 -3.42 -2.40
N ARG A 313 24.25 -2.14 -2.01
CA ARG A 313 25.47 -1.39 -1.66
C ARG A 313 25.47 -0.85 -0.24
N VAL A 314 24.50 -1.25 0.58
CA VAL A 314 24.38 -0.86 1.99
C VAL A 314 24.68 -2.06 2.89
N ALA A 315 25.14 -1.78 4.11
CA ALA A 315 25.39 -2.80 5.12
C ALA A 315 24.10 -3.37 5.73
N ALA A 316 23.05 -2.54 5.80
CA ALA A 316 21.72 -2.91 6.29
C ALA A 316 20.67 -1.88 5.83
N VAL A 317 19.40 -2.27 5.87
CA VAL A 317 18.23 -1.43 5.60
C VAL A 317 17.39 -1.35 6.87
N MET A 318 17.26 -0.16 7.45
CA MET A 318 16.30 0.15 8.51
C MET A 318 15.05 0.77 7.88
N HIS A 319 13.90 0.12 8.04
CA HIS A 319 12.66 0.57 7.42
C HIS A 319 11.42 0.24 8.24
N HIS A 320 10.30 0.83 7.84
CA HIS A 320 9.00 0.66 8.49
C HIS A 320 8.34 -0.71 8.29
N GLY A 321 8.83 -1.55 7.37
CA GLY A 321 8.26 -2.89 7.12
C GLY A 321 7.19 -2.98 6.02
N GLY A 322 6.91 -1.91 5.27
CA GLY A 322 5.92 -1.97 4.19
C GLY A 322 6.32 -2.98 3.11
N ALA A 323 5.33 -3.72 2.59
CA ALA A 323 5.53 -4.88 1.73
C ALA A 323 6.55 -4.64 0.60
N GLY A 324 6.43 -3.54 -0.14
CA GLY A 324 7.35 -3.20 -1.23
C GLY A 324 8.80 -2.98 -0.80
N THR A 325 9.03 -2.27 0.32
CA THR A 325 10.39 -2.03 0.84
C THR A 325 11.02 -3.33 1.37
N THR A 326 10.23 -4.14 2.07
CA THR A 326 10.65 -5.45 2.58
C THR A 326 11.07 -6.38 1.44
N VAL A 327 10.28 -6.43 0.36
CA VAL A 327 10.58 -7.18 -0.86
C VAL A 327 11.85 -6.66 -1.53
N ALA A 328 12.00 -5.34 -1.69
CA ALA A 328 13.19 -4.74 -2.32
C ALA A 328 14.47 -5.06 -1.54
N ALA A 329 14.44 -4.94 -0.20
CA ALA A 329 15.58 -5.24 0.66
C ALA A 329 15.92 -6.73 0.67
N ALA A 330 14.91 -7.61 0.73
CA ALA A 330 15.09 -9.06 0.65
C ALA A 330 15.72 -9.48 -0.69
N ARG A 331 15.21 -8.97 -1.81
CA ARG A 331 15.77 -9.25 -3.16
C ARG A 331 17.19 -8.71 -3.34
N ALA A 332 17.56 -7.65 -2.63
CA ALA A 332 18.92 -7.13 -2.62
C ALA A 332 19.88 -7.95 -1.74
N GLY A 333 19.37 -8.89 -0.94
CA GLY A 333 20.16 -9.64 0.04
C GLY A 333 20.64 -8.80 1.22
N ALA A 334 19.99 -7.66 1.48
CA ALA A 334 20.40 -6.75 2.53
C ALA A 334 19.86 -7.20 3.90
N PRO A 335 20.67 -7.18 4.98
CA PRO A 335 20.17 -7.32 6.34
C PRO A 335 19.12 -6.23 6.66
N GLN A 336 18.03 -6.61 7.32
CA GLN A 336 16.90 -5.73 7.58
C GLN A 336 16.70 -5.48 9.08
N LEU A 337 16.39 -4.24 9.43
CA LEU A 337 15.85 -3.86 10.73
C LEU A 337 14.47 -3.23 10.49
N VAL A 338 13.43 -3.99 10.81
CA VAL A 338 12.04 -3.54 10.66
C VAL A 338 11.59 -2.82 11.93
N VAL A 339 11.05 -1.62 11.76
CA VAL A 339 10.50 -0.78 12.83
C VAL A 339 9.03 -0.50 12.49
N PRO A 340 8.13 -1.44 12.79
CA PRO A 340 6.75 -1.38 12.31
C PRO A 340 5.97 -0.24 12.95
N GLN A 341 5.08 0.37 12.17
CA GLN A 341 4.24 1.50 12.59
C GLN A 341 2.75 1.12 12.58
N ILE A 342 2.24 0.64 11.43
CA ILE A 342 0.80 0.40 11.20
C ILE A 342 0.57 -0.68 10.14
N GLY A 343 -0.70 -1.07 9.96
CA GLY A 343 -1.12 -1.89 8.83
C GLY A 343 -0.51 -3.29 8.85
N ASP A 344 0.22 -3.63 7.79
CA ASP A 344 0.82 -4.94 7.53
C ASP A 344 2.30 -5.05 7.89
N GLN A 345 2.81 -4.07 8.65
CA GLN A 345 4.23 -3.99 9.01
C GLN A 345 4.66 -4.88 10.19
N PRO A 346 3.89 -5.00 11.29
CA PRO A 346 4.20 -5.96 12.35
C PRO A 346 3.99 -7.38 11.87
#